data_AF-A0AB37MX20-F1
#
_entry.id   AF-A0AB37MX20-F1
#
_cell.length_a   1.000
_cell.length_b   1.000
_cell.length_c   1.000
_cell.angle_alpha   90.00
_cell.angle_beta   90.00
_cell.angle_gamma   90.00
#
_symmetry.space_group_name_H-M   'P 1'
#
loop_
_entity.id
_entity.type
_entity.pdbx_description
1 polymer ?
#
loop_
_entity_poly.entity_id
_entity_poly.type
_entity_poly.pdbx_seq_one_letter_code
_entity_poly.pdbx_strand_id
1 'polypeptide(L)'
;MNYGISILFRAIPLLMALFCFGYGAFVLHEGLDSAKFVAGPVVFSLGMICIALFATAATIIRQIIHTYNPIARYALPVIGYLAAVLTVIYGWNYMHEAATASNFVAGHVICGVGFITACVATTATASTRFTLIPANSERTDQLQPADAFNSSQGYILIAVATLMAVMAWIWAFWLLSKSSEHNAYYVAGHVMAGLACICSSLVALVATIVRQIRNNYTKSERKQWPALVLIMGSISILWGLLVLANSNPALSSTGYIMIGLGLVCYSISSKVILLAAIWRNTFKLANRIPQIPVFTALACLFLSAFLFEMASLHNAYFVPARVLAGLGGICFTLFSIVSILESGTSK
;
A
#
# COMPACT_ATOMS: atom_id res chain seq x y z
N MET A 1 -22.63 0.21 -12.07
CA MET A 1 -22.33 1.03 -10.88
C MET A 1 -23.11 2.34 -10.94
N ASN A 2 -23.82 2.73 -9.87
CA ASN A 2 -24.53 4.02 -9.81
C ASN A 2 -23.53 5.20 -9.74
N TYR A 3 -23.86 6.32 -10.37
CA TYR A 3 -23.08 7.55 -10.38
C TYR A 3 -22.68 8.04 -8.98
N GLY A 4 -23.61 8.02 -8.01
CA GLY A 4 -23.32 8.44 -6.62
C GLY A 4 -22.24 7.58 -5.95
N ILE A 5 -22.31 6.25 -6.13
CA ILE A 5 -21.29 5.31 -5.62
C ILE A 5 -19.94 5.53 -6.31
N SER A 6 -19.96 5.86 -7.61
CA SER A 6 -18.73 6.20 -8.35
C SER A 6 -18.01 7.45 -7.80
N ILE A 7 -18.76 8.42 -7.28
CA ILE A 7 -18.19 9.62 -6.63
C ILE A 7 -17.63 9.22 -5.29
N LEU A 8 -18.42 8.54 -4.46
CA LEU A 8 -18.02 8.13 -3.12
C LEU A 8 -16.70 7.35 -3.12
N PHE A 9 -16.59 6.32 -3.96
CA PHE A 9 -15.39 5.47 -3.98
C PHE A 9 -14.14 6.18 -4.52
N ARG A 10 -14.28 7.24 -5.35
CA ARG A 10 -13.15 8.13 -5.71
C ARG A 10 -12.81 9.13 -4.62
N ALA A 11 -13.81 9.59 -3.87
CA ALA A 11 -13.63 10.56 -2.80
C ALA A 11 -12.93 9.95 -1.58
N ILE A 12 -13.17 8.68 -1.25
CA ILE A 12 -12.55 8.01 -0.08
C ILE A 12 -11.02 8.15 -0.07
N PRO A 13 -10.27 7.77 -1.14
CA PRO A 13 -8.83 7.99 -1.16
C PRO A 13 -8.41 9.45 -0.94
N LEU A 14 -9.14 10.42 -1.49
CA LEU A 14 -8.82 11.85 -1.31
C LEU A 14 -9.12 12.33 0.12
N LEU A 15 -10.21 11.87 0.73
CA LEU A 15 -10.53 12.15 2.13
C LEU A 15 -9.48 11.55 3.06
N MET A 16 -9.02 10.33 2.78
CA MET A 16 -7.95 9.70 3.55
C MET A 16 -6.59 10.37 3.31
N ALA A 17 -6.33 10.89 2.11
CA ALA A 17 -5.16 11.74 1.84
C ALA A 17 -5.22 13.04 2.67
N LEU A 18 -6.36 13.72 2.67
CA LEU A 18 -6.59 14.92 3.48
C LEU A 18 -6.40 14.63 4.97
N PHE A 19 -6.94 13.50 5.45
CA PHE A 19 -6.69 13.05 6.83
C PHE A 19 -5.21 12.84 7.09
N CYS A 20 -4.48 12.10 6.25
CA CYS A 20 -3.05 11.84 6.46
C CYS A 20 -2.21 13.13 6.43
N PHE A 21 -2.46 14.03 5.47
CA PHE A 21 -1.76 15.31 5.39
C PHE A 21 -2.09 16.21 6.56
N GLY A 22 -3.38 16.42 6.84
CA GLY A 22 -3.83 17.28 7.94
C GLY A 22 -3.38 16.75 9.30
N TYR A 23 -3.55 15.45 9.53
CA TYR A 23 -3.14 14.82 10.79
C TYR A 23 -1.60 14.78 10.94
N GLY A 24 -0.87 14.46 9.88
CA GLY A 24 0.60 14.48 9.89
C GLY A 24 1.15 15.89 10.15
N ALA A 25 0.59 16.91 9.51
CA ALA A 25 0.96 18.31 9.75
C ALA A 25 0.60 18.74 11.19
N PHE A 26 -0.60 18.41 11.66
CA PHE A 26 -1.02 18.68 13.04
C PHE A 26 -0.05 18.08 14.06
N VAL A 27 0.33 16.80 13.91
CA VAL A 27 1.30 16.14 14.80
C VAL A 27 2.66 16.84 14.77
N LEU A 28 3.13 17.26 13.59
CA LEU A 28 4.43 17.93 13.44
C LEU A 28 4.44 19.31 14.12
N HIS A 29 3.35 20.08 13.98
CA HIS A 29 3.24 21.43 14.55
C HIS A 29 2.97 21.40 16.05
N GLU A 30 1.93 20.70 16.49
CA GLU A 30 1.43 20.73 17.87
C GLU A 30 2.14 19.74 18.80
N GLY A 31 2.93 18.80 18.26
CA GLY A 31 3.72 17.89 19.09
C GLY A 31 4.74 18.65 19.95
N LEU A 32 4.89 18.23 21.20
CA LEU A 32 5.84 18.85 22.13
C LEU A 32 7.19 18.11 22.16
N ASP A 33 7.19 16.82 21.83
CA ASP A 33 8.37 15.95 21.89
C ASP A 33 9.04 15.73 20.53
N SER A 34 10.32 15.34 20.55
CA SER A 34 11.12 15.00 19.36
C SER A 34 10.55 13.83 18.53
N ALA A 35 9.67 13.01 19.12
CA ALA A 35 8.93 11.95 18.43
C ALA A 35 8.00 12.48 17.33
N LYS A 36 7.59 13.76 17.40
CA LYS A 36 6.78 14.42 16.35
C LYS A 36 7.50 14.50 15.01
N PHE A 37 8.83 14.64 15.03
CA PHE A 37 9.66 14.69 13.83
C PHE A 37 9.78 13.33 13.13
N VAL A 38 9.30 12.26 13.75
CA VAL A 38 9.08 10.96 13.11
C VAL A 38 7.61 10.80 12.71
N ALA A 39 6.70 10.88 13.69
CA ALA A 39 5.30 10.55 13.49
C ALA A 39 4.63 11.48 12.46
N GLY A 40 4.82 12.79 12.57
CA GLY A 40 4.17 13.78 11.71
C GLY A 40 4.54 13.61 10.24
N PRO A 41 5.84 13.69 9.87
CA PRO A 41 6.29 13.52 8.49
C PRO A 41 5.97 12.14 7.89
N VAL A 42 6.07 11.07 8.68
CA VAL A 42 5.70 9.73 8.23
C VAL A 42 4.21 9.67 7.91
N VAL A 43 3.34 10.08 8.83
CA VAL A 43 1.87 10.09 8.61
C VAL A 43 1.50 11.01 7.45
N PHE A 44 2.15 12.17 7.33
CA PHE A 44 1.96 13.07 6.20
C PHE A 44 2.27 12.35 4.87
N SER A 45 3.42 11.67 4.79
CA SER A 45 3.82 10.94 3.58
C SER A 45 2.87 9.82 3.19
N LEU A 46 2.15 9.20 4.14
CA LEU A 46 1.12 8.20 3.84
C LEU A 46 -0.02 8.77 2.97
N GLY A 47 -0.26 10.09 3.03
CA GLY A 47 -1.21 10.77 2.13
C GLY A 47 -0.83 10.62 0.66
N MET A 48 0.46 10.48 0.33
CA MET A 48 0.93 10.29 -1.05
C MET A 48 0.54 8.90 -1.60
N ILE A 49 0.51 7.86 -0.75
CA ILE A 49 -0.07 6.56 -1.12
C ILE A 49 -1.54 6.74 -1.47
N CYS A 50 -2.29 7.50 -0.67
CA CYS A 50 -3.71 7.77 -0.92
C CYS A 50 -3.95 8.53 -2.24
N ILE A 51 -3.06 9.44 -2.63
CA ILE A 51 -3.10 10.08 -3.96
C ILE A 51 -2.87 9.06 -5.09
N ALA A 52 -1.93 8.13 -4.94
CA ALA A 52 -1.74 7.06 -5.93
C ALA A 52 -2.93 6.06 -5.96
N LEU A 53 -3.55 5.79 -4.80
CA LEU A 53 -4.77 4.98 -4.71
C LEU A 53 -5.96 5.69 -5.36
N PHE A 54 -6.07 7.02 -5.23
CA PHE A 54 -7.03 7.81 -6.00
C PHE A 54 -6.83 7.63 -7.50
N ALA A 55 -5.58 7.71 -7.99
CA ALA A 55 -5.30 7.50 -9.41
C ALA A 55 -5.76 6.09 -9.87
N THR A 56 -5.58 5.07 -9.04
CA THR A 56 -6.08 3.71 -9.30
C THR A 56 -7.62 3.67 -9.34
N ALA A 57 -8.28 4.21 -8.32
CA ALA A 57 -9.74 4.27 -8.22
C ALA A 57 -10.35 5.00 -9.43
N ALA A 58 -9.83 6.19 -9.74
CA ALA A 58 -10.29 7.02 -10.82
C ALA A 58 -10.06 6.36 -12.19
N THR A 59 -8.94 5.64 -12.36
CA THR A 59 -8.64 4.90 -13.59
C THR A 59 -9.67 3.80 -13.83
N ILE A 60 -9.97 2.98 -12.82
CA ILE A 60 -10.91 1.86 -12.94
C ILE A 60 -12.35 2.35 -13.05
N ILE A 61 -12.78 3.26 -12.17
CA ILE A 61 -14.16 3.78 -12.14
C ILE A 61 -14.52 4.45 -13.46
N ARG A 62 -13.65 5.32 -14.00
CA ARG A 62 -13.92 6.01 -15.27
C ARG A 62 -14.10 5.03 -16.41
N GLN A 63 -13.40 3.89 -16.41
CA GLN A 63 -13.61 2.83 -17.41
C GLN A 63 -14.97 2.15 -17.23
N ILE A 64 -15.34 1.82 -15.99
CA ILE A 64 -16.63 1.15 -15.67
C ILE A 64 -17.83 2.03 -16.04
N ILE A 65 -17.74 3.36 -15.89
CA ILE A 65 -18.83 4.30 -16.21
C ILE A 65 -18.67 4.96 -17.59
N HIS A 66 -17.76 4.46 -18.44
CA HIS A 66 -17.53 4.95 -19.80
C HIS A 66 -17.17 6.45 -19.92
N THR A 67 -16.45 7.00 -18.94
CA THR A 67 -15.93 8.39 -18.94
C THR A 67 -14.39 8.44 -19.00
N TYR A 68 -13.76 7.33 -19.38
CA TYR A 68 -12.30 7.23 -19.48
C TYR A 68 -11.83 7.74 -20.84
N ASN A 69 -11.15 8.88 -20.85
CA ASN A 69 -10.65 9.54 -22.04
C ASN A 69 -9.10 9.50 -22.11
N PRO A 70 -8.49 9.87 -23.24
CA PRO A 70 -7.03 9.85 -23.39
C PRO A 70 -6.30 10.70 -22.34
N ILE A 71 -6.85 11.84 -21.93
CA ILE A 71 -6.24 12.71 -20.92
C ILE A 71 -6.15 11.97 -19.58
N ALA A 72 -7.25 11.38 -19.11
CA ALA A 72 -7.28 10.61 -17.86
C ALA A 72 -6.35 9.40 -17.92
N ARG A 73 -6.16 8.80 -19.10
CA ARG A 73 -5.26 7.66 -19.32
C ARG A 73 -3.81 7.96 -18.98
N TYR A 74 -3.33 9.17 -19.25
CA TYR A 74 -1.96 9.56 -18.95
C TYR A 74 -1.85 10.37 -17.67
N ALA A 75 -2.78 11.29 -17.41
CA ALA A 75 -2.72 12.19 -16.26
C ALA A 75 -2.79 11.42 -14.92
N LEU A 76 -3.66 10.42 -14.79
CA LEU A 76 -3.83 9.70 -13.52
C LEU A 76 -2.56 8.91 -13.13
N PRO A 77 -1.96 8.07 -14.01
CA PRO A 77 -0.66 7.48 -13.75
C PRO A 77 0.45 8.48 -13.42
N VAL A 78 0.53 9.58 -14.18
CA VAL A 78 1.56 10.62 -13.99
C VAL A 78 1.44 11.25 -12.59
N ILE A 79 0.23 11.58 -12.14
CA ILE A 79 0.01 12.09 -10.78
C ILE A 79 0.53 11.10 -9.72
N GLY A 80 0.24 9.80 -9.88
CA GLY A 80 0.73 8.77 -8.96
C GLY A 80 2.25 8.66 -8.92
N TYR A 81 2.92 8.66 -10.08
CA TYR A 81 4.38 8.59 -10.14
C TYR A 81 5.05 9.88 -9.66
N LEU A 82 4.48 11.05 -9.95
CA LEU A 82 4.95 12.32 -9.39
C LEU A 82 4.84 12.31 -7.87
N ALA A 83 3.72 11.81 -7.33
CA ALA A 83 3.57 11.65 -5.89
C ALA A 83 4.69 10.75 -5.30
N ALA A 84 5.01 9.65 -5.96
CA ALA A 84 6.10 8.76 -5.54
C ALA A 84 7.47 9.46 -5.55
N VAL A 85 7.82 10.12 -6.66
CA VAL A 85 9.10 10.82 -6.83
C VAL A 85 9.26 11.92 -5.79
N LEU A 86 8.23 12.76 -5.61
CA LEU A 86 8.23 13.83 -4.59
C LEU A 86 8.40 13.25 -3.17
N THR A 87 7.77 12.12 -2.87
CA THR A 87 7.90 11.46 -1.57
C THR A 87 9.32 10.96 -1.33
N VAL A 88 9.96 10.32 -2.32
CA VAL A 88 11.35 9.85 -2.21
C VAL A 88 12.32 11.02 -2.05
N ILE A 89 12.18 12.08 -2.87
CA ILE A 89 13.02 13.28 -2.78
C ILE A 89 12.86 13.93 -1.40
N TYR A 90 11.62 14.05 -0.91
CA TYR A 90 11.35 14.60 0.41
C TYR A 90 12.00 13.76 1.51
N GLY A 91 11.84 12.43 1.49
CA GLY A 91 12.47 11.53 2.47
C GLY A 91 14.00 11.59 2.44
N TRP A 92 14.59 11.68 1.25
CA TRP A 92 16.03 11.81 1.06
C TRP A 92 16.57 13.12 1.61
N ASN A 93 15.88 14.24 1.37
CA ASN A 93 16.29 15.52 1.94
C ASN A 93 16.09 15.52 3.46
N TYR A 94 14.96 15.00 3.95
CA TYR A 94 14.63 15.00 5.38
C TYR A 94 15.62 14.19 6.24
N MET A 95 16.16 13.07 5.72
CA MET A 95 17.20 12.31 6.45
C MET A 95 18.54 13.04 6.54
N HIS A 96 18.82 14.01 5.65
CA HIS A 96 20.07 14.78 5.61
C HIS A 96 19.93 16.20 6.19
N GLU A 97 18.70 16.64 6.47
CA GLU A 97 18.40 18.00 6.94
C GLU A 97 18.94 18.29 8.34
N ALA A 98 18.87 17.31 9.23
CA ALA A 98 19.43 17.40 10.58
C ALA A 98 20.03 16.06 11.00
N ALA A 99 21.17 16.10 11.68
CA ALA A 99 21.87 14.91 12.19
C ALA A 99 21.20 14.35 13.47
N THR A 100 19.88 14.17 13.45
CA THR A 100 19.11 13.59 14.56
C THR A 100 18.62 12.19 14.23
N ALA A 101 18.45 11.35 15.26
CA ALA A 101 17.88 10.02 15.12
C ALA A 101 16.45 10.06 14.54
N SER A 102 15.66 11.09 14.88
CA SER A 102 14.29 11.26 14.37
C SER A 102 14.28 11.51 12.86
N ASN A 103 15.09 12.45 12.38
CA ASN A 103 15.23 12.74 10.94
C ASN A 103 15.72 11.51 10.17
N PHE A 104 16.71 10.81 10.72
CA PHE A 104 17.23 9.58 10.16
C PHE A 104 16.12 8.53 9.98
N VAL A 105 15.39 8.18 11.05
CA VAL A 105 14.33 7.16 10.98
C VAL A 105 13.22 7.60 10.02
N ALA A 106 12.73 8.83 10.17
CA ALA A 106 11.62 9.35 9.38
C ALA A 106 11.95 9.38 7.89
N GLY A 107 13.12 9.90 7.50
CA GLY A 107 13.49 10.02 6.09
C GLY A 107 13.62 8.67 5.40
N HIS A 108 14.17 7.66 6.09
CA HIS A 108 14.19 6.28 5.57
C HIS A 108 12.79 5.72 5.37
N VAL A 109 11.91 5.88 6.36
CA VAL A 109 10.52 5.41 6.28
C VAL A 109 9.77 6.11 5.16
N ILE A 110 9.93 7.43 5.01
CA ILE A 110 9.32 8.23 3.94
C ILE A 110 9.81 7.76 2.55
N CYS A 111 11.11 7.49 2.38
CA CYS A 111 11.60 6.91 1.13
C CYS A 111 10.92 5.57 0.80
N GLY A 112 10.77 4.69 1.79
CA GLY A 112 10.04 3.43 1.62
C GLY A 112 8.55 3.62 1.30
N VAL A 113 7.89 4.63 1.89
CA VAL A 113 6.52 5.05 1.51
C VAL A 113 6.48 5.52 0.05
N GLY A 114 7.52 6.21 -0.42
CA GLY A 114 7.69 6.56 -1.83
C GLY A 114 7.75 5.34 -2.75
N PHE A 115 8.44 4.28 -2.35
CA PHE A 115 8.46 3.00 -3.09
C PHE A 115 7.09 2.33 -3.17
N ILE A 116 6.33 2.32 -2.07
CA ILE A 116 4.93 1.85 -2.08
C ILE A 116 4.10 2.69 -3.04
N THR A 117 4.25 4.02 -2.98
CA THR A 117 3.52 4.95 -3.85
C THR A 117 3.82 4.67 -5.33
N ALA A 118 5.08 4.38 -5.69
CA ALA A 118 5.47 3.98 -7.04
C ALA A 118 4.83 2.65 -7.46
N CYS A 119 4.78 1.66 -6.58
CA CYS A 119 4.09 0.37 -6.82
C CYS A 119 2.57 0.57 -7.03
N VAL A 120 1.94 1.44 -6.26
CA VAL A 120 0.52 1.78 -6.43
C VAL A 120 0.28 2.56 -7.74
N ALA A 121 1.15 3.51 -8.10
CA ALA A 121 1.09 4.20 -9.39
C ALA A 121 1.24 3.22 -10.57
N THR A 122 2.11 2.21 -10.41
CA THR A 122 2.26 1.10 -11.36
C THR A 122 0.99 0.26 -11.45
N THR A 123 0.30 0.05 -10.33
CA THR A 123 -1.02 -0.61 -10.30
C THR A 123 -2.05 0.21 -11.08
N ALA A 124 -2.13 1.54 -10.88
CA ALA A 124 -3.00 2.41 -11.66
C ALA A 124 -2.70 2.30 -13.17
N THR A 125 -1.42 2.29 -13.55
CA THR A 125 -0.97 2.15 -14.94
C THR A 125 -1.35 0.80 -15.53
N ALA A 126 -1.15 -0.29 -14.78
CA ALA A 126 -1.57 -1.63 -15.17
C ALA A 126 -3.09 -1.73 -15.33
N SER A 127 -3.86 -0.98 -14.55
CA SER A 127 -5.33 -0.93 -14.64
C SER A 127 -5.87 -0.04 -15.77
N THR A 128 -5.05 0.58 -16.62
CA THR A 128 -5.53 1.44 -17.73
C THR A 128 -6.33 0.69 -18.80
N ARG A 129 -6.30 -0.64 -18.80
CA ARG A 129 -7.10 -1.52 -19.68
C ARG A 129 -7.94 -2.53 -18.88
N PHE A 130 -8.49 -2.07 -17.76
CA PHE A 130 -9.17 -2.90 -16.76
C PHE A 130 -10.33 -3.70 -17.34
N THR A 131 -11.08 -3.14 -18.30
CA THR A 131 -12.25 -3.80 -18.92
C THR A 131 -11.91 -5.14 -19.60
N LEU A 132 -10.64 -5.37 -19.95
CA LEU A 132 -10.19 -6.64 -20.50
C LEU A 132 -10.15 -7.76 -19.46
N ILE A 133 -10.07 -7.46 -18.15
CA ILE A 133 -10.07 -8.48 -17.10
C ILE A 133 -11.38 -9.28 -17.07
N PRO A 134 -12.56 -8.65 -16.88
CA PRO A 134 -13.82 -9.40 -16.91
C PRO A 134 -14.05 -10.05 -18.27
N ALA A 135 -13.75 -9.38 -19.38
CA ALA A 135 -13.89 -9.96 -20.72
C ALA A 135 -13.03 -11.22 -20.92
N ASN A 136 -11.76 -11.19 -20.50
CA ASN A 136 -10.87 -12.37 -20.60
C ASN A 136 -11.24 -13.46 -19.59
N SER A 137 -11.89 -13.11 -18.47
CA SER A 137 -12.34 -14.09 -17.48
C SER A 137 -13.41 -15.04 -18.01
N GLU A 138 -14.12 -14.66 -19.08
CA GLU A 138 -15.16 -15.47 -19.72
C GLU A 138 -14.64 -16.33 -20.88
N ARG A 139 -13.42 -16.03 -21.33
CA ARG A 139 -12.77 -16.75 -22.43
C ARG A 139 -12.21 -18.10 -21.99
N THR A 140 -12.32 -19.08 -22.87
CA THR A 140 -11.73 -20.41 -22.69
C THR A 140 -10.31 -20.49 -23.28
N ASP A 141 -10.04 -19.69 -24.31
CA ASP A 141 -8.73 -19.57 -24.97
C ASP A 141 -7.75 -18.66 -24.20
N GLN A 142 -6.48 -18.70 -24.59
CA GLN A 142 -5.41 -17.83 -24.07
C GLN A 142 -4.85 -16.88 -25.15
N LEU A 143 -5.66 -16.54 -26.15
CA LEU A 143 -5.22 -15.59 -27.17
C LEU A 143 -5.17 -14.20 -26.56
N GLN A 144 -4.06 -13.50 -26.81
CA GLN A 144 -3.86 -12.14 -26.35
C GLN A 144 -4.82 -11.20 -27.11
N PRO A 145 -5.64 -10.38 -26.41
CA PRO A 145 -6.46 -9.37 -27.06
C PRO A 145 -5.60 -8.32 -27.79
N ALA A 146 -6.10 -7.80 -28.92
CA ALA A 146 -5.40 -6.76 -29.70
C ALA A 146 -5.15 -5.49 -28.86
N ASP A 147 -6.14 -5.10 -28.05
CA ASP A 147 -6.06 -3.96 -27.14
C ASP A 147 -5.38 -4.29 -25.81
N ALA A 148 -4.72 -5.44 -25.63
CA ALA A 148 -3.96 -5.73 -24.42
C ALA A 148 -2.58 -5.06 -24.44
N PHE A 149 -1.88 -5.08 -23.30
CA PHE A 149 -0.45 -4.73 -23.27
C PHE A 149 0.35 -5.72 -24.12
N ASN A 150 1.30 -5.21 -24.90
CA ASN A 150 2.29 -6.08 -25.52
C ASN A 150 3.22 -6.70 -24.45
N SER A 151 4.04 -7.67 -24.85
CA SER A 151 4.95 -8.36 -23.93
C SER A 151 5.87 -7.39 -23.18
N SER A 152 6.54 -6.48 -23.90
CA SER A 152 7.45 -5.50 -23.31
C SER A 152 6.77 -4.60 -22.28
N GLN A 153 5.59 -4.05 -22.60
CA GLN A 153 4.82 -3.20 -21.68
C GLN A 153 4.43 -3.96 -20.41
N GLY A 154 3.96 -5.20 -20.56
CA GLY A 154 3.62 -6.04 -19.42
C GLY A 154 4.83 -6.34 -18.53
N TYR A 155 5.98 -6.67 -19.13
CA TYR A 155 7.22 -6.91 -18.38
C TYR A 155 7.73 -5.66 -17.66
N ILE A 156 7.70 -4.49 -18.31
CA ILE A 156 8.14 -3.22 -17.70
C ILE A 156 7.31 -2.90 -16.45
N LEU A 157 5.98 -3.04 -16.52
CA LEU A 157 5.12 -2.77 -15.35
C LEU A 157 5.46 -3.69 -14.17
N ILE A 158 5.62 -4.98 -14.41
CA ILE A 158 5.99 -5.94 -13.35
C ILE A 158 7.42 -5.64 -12.84
N ALA A 159 8.35 -5.32 -13.73
CA ALA A 159 9.72 -5.00 -13.40
C ALA A 159 9.82 -3.75 -12.52
N VAL A 160 9.09 -2.68 -12.82
CA VAL A 160 9.10 -1.45 -11.99
C VAL A 160 8.67 -1.77 -10.55
N ALA A 161 7.56 -2.48 -10.35
CA ALA A 161 7.13 -2.86 -9.01
C ALA A 161 8.14 -3.79 -8.31
N THR A 162 8.75 -4.71 -9.07
CA THR A 162 9.75 -5.66 -8.55
C THR A 162 11.02 -4.94 -8.12
N LEU A 163 11.49 -3.97 -8.90
CA LEU A 163 12.66 -3.15 -8.56
C LEU A 163 12.43 -2.37 -7.26
N MET A 164 11.26 -1.76 -7.07
CA MET A 164 10.91 -1.09 -5.81
C MET A 164 10.94 -2.05 -4.61
N ALA A 165 10.38 -3.26 -4.76
CA ALA A 165 10.40 -4.27 -3.71
C ALA A 165 11.83 -4.76 -3.38
N VAL A 166 12.66 -5.02 -4.40
CA VAL A 166 14.05 -5.44 -4.22
C VAL A 166 14.88 -4.35 -3.55
N MET A 167 14.74 -3.09 -3.99
CA MET A 167 15.41 -1.97 -3.35
C MET A 167 14.99 -1.81 -1.88
N ALA A 168 13.71 -1.93 -1.57
CA ALA A 168 13.22 -1.87 -0.20
C ALA A 168 13.81 -2.98 0.69
N TRP A 169 13.90 -4.23 0.19
CA TRP A 169 14.50 -5.35 0.92
C TRP A 169 16.01 -5.16 1.14
N ILE A 170 16.75 -4.77 0.10
CA ILE A 170 18.19 -4.48 0.21
C ILE A 170 18.42 -3.38 1.25
N TRP A 171 17.61 -2.32 1.21
CA TRP A 171 17.71 -1.22 2.15
C TRP A 171 17.35 -1.65 3.58
N ALA A 172 16.29 -2.46 3.76
CA ALA A 172 15.90 -3.00 5.06
C ALA A 172 17.05 -3.80 5.68
N PHE A 173 17.65 -4.74 4.94
CA PHE A 173 18.75 -5.56 5.45
C PHE A 173 20.02 -4.75 5.71
N TRP A 174 20.32 -3.74 4.89
CA TRP A 174 21.43 -2.83 5.14
C TRP A 174 21.24 -1.99 6.42
N LEU A 175 20.00 -1.55 6.71
CA LEU A 175 19.70 -0.86 7.97
C LEU A 175 19.82 -1.83 9.16
N LEU A 176 19.26 -3.03 9.03
CA LEU A 176 19.27 -4.03 10.11
C LEU A 176 20.67 -4.55 10.42
N SER A 177 21.59 -4.62 9.44
CA SER A 177 22.98 -5.04 9.69
C SER A 177 23.75 -4.04 10.57
N LYS A 178 23.29 -2.80 10.65
CA LYS A 178 23.83 -1.73 11.51
C LYS A 178 23.03 -1.51 12.78
N SER A 179 22.08 -2.39 13.09
CA SER A 179 21.19 -2.23 14.25
C SER A 179 21.90 -2.23 15.59
N SER A 180 23.12 -2.78 15.68
CA SER A 180 23.98 -2.73 16.86
C SER A 180 24.68 -1.37 17.06
N GLU A 181 24.79 -0.56 16.00
CA GLU A 181 25.51 0.73 16.05
C GLU A 181 24.63 1.83 16.69
N HIS A 182 23.36 1.89 16.32
CA HIS A 182 22.42 2.87 16.87
C HIS A 182 20.97 2.38 16.77
N ASN A 183 20.15 2.64 17.80
CA ASN A 183 18.73 2.26 17.86
C ASN A 183 17.91 2.75 16.65
N ALA A 184 18.32 3.87 16.04
CA ALA A 184 17.69 4.40 14.83
C ALA A 184 17.75 3.42 13.64
N TYR A 185 18.87 2.71 13.46
CA TYR A 185 19.01 1.68 12.42
C TYR A 185 18.08 0.49 12.70
N TYR A 186 17.94 0.09 13.97
CA TYR A 186 17.00 -0.94 14.38
C TYR A 186 15.57 -0.56 14.00
N VAL A 187 15.10 0.63 14.40
CA VAL A 187 13.73 1.09 14.11
C VAL A 187 13.50 1.24 12.61
N ALA A 188 14.39 1.97 11.91
CA ALA A 188 14.26 2.20 10.48
C ALA A 188 14.30 0.89 9.67
N GLY A 189 15.17 -0.05 10.03
CA GLY A 189 15.31 -1.33 9.35
C GLY A 189 14.08 -2.22 9.49
N HIS A 190 13.50 -2.33 10.68
CA HIS A 190 12.28 -3.11 10.91
C HIS A 190 11.07 -2.51 10.19
N VAL A 191 10.91 -1.18 10.21
CA VAL A 191 9.84 -0.51 9.47
C VAL A 191 10.05 -0.68 7.97
N MET A 192 11.27 -0.49 7.46
CA MET A 192 11.59 -0.70 6.03
C MET A 192 11.32 -2.14 5.59
N ALA A 193 11.58 -3.15 6.42
CA ALA A 193 11.22 -4.54 6.12
C ALA A 193 9.70 -4.72 5.94
N GLY A 194 8.88 -4.10 6.81
CA GLY A 194 7.43 -4.09 6.64
C GLY A 194 6.97 -3.37 5.37
N LEU A 195 7.60 -2.26 5.00
CA LEU A 195 7.34 -1.55 3.74
C LEU A 195 7.75 -2.39 2.53
N ALA A 196 8.83 -3.16 2.63
CA ALA A 196 9.26 -4.11 1.62
C ALA A 196 8.24 -5.24 1.41
N CYS A 197 7.66 -5.79 2.50
CA CYS A 197 6.54 -6.74 2.44
C CYS A 197 5.33 -6.18 1.67
N ILE A 198 5.00 -4.89 1.87
CA ILE A 198 3.93 -4.21 1.11
C ILE A 198 4.30 -4.11 -0.37
N CYS A 199 5.54 -3.70 -0.69
CA CYS A 199 6.00 -3.63 -2.08
C CYS A 199 5.94 -5.01 -2.76
N SER A 200 6.42 -6.07 -2.10
CA SER A 200 6.31 -7.45 -2.61
C SER A 200 4.85 -7.88 -2.82
N SER A 201 3.94 -7.45 -1.95
CA SER A 201 2.50 -7.69 -2.10
C SER A 201 1.91 -6.96 -3.31
N LEU A 202 2.38 -5.75 -3.59
CA LEU A 202 1.97 -4.97 -4.77
C LEU A 202 2.53 -5.54 -6.08
N VAL A 203 3.72 -6.17 -6.07
CA VAL A 203 4.22 -6.94 -7.23
C VAL A 203 3.21 -8.00 -7.64
N ALA A 204 2.65 -8.75 -6.67
CA ALA A 204 1.62 -9.75 -6.93
C ALA A 204 0.36 -9.15 -7.56
N LEU A 205 -0.07 -7.99 -7.08
CA LEU A 205 -1.23 -7.29 -7.62
C LEU A 205 -0.99 -6.81 -9.06
N VAL A 206 0.14 -6.15 -9.32
CA VAL A 206 0.52 -5.68 -10.67
C VAL A 206 0.64 -6.87 -11.63
N ALA A 207 1.33 -7.94 -11.22
CA ALA A 207 1.48 -9.13 -12.04
C ALA A 207 0.14 -9.79 -12.37
N THR A 208 -0.75 -9.97 -11.39
CA THR A 208 -2.10 -10.50 -11.63
C THR A 208 -2.88 -9.64 -12.63
N ILE A 209 -2.90 -8.32 -12.46
CA ILE A 209 -3.62 -7.40 -13.36
C ILE A 209 -3.07 -7.48 -14.79
N VAL A 210 -1.74 -7.34 -14.95
CA VAL A 210 -1.08 -7.37 -16.27
C VAL A 210 -1.33 -8.70 -16.97
N ARG A 211 -1.15 -9.82 -16.27
CA ARG A 211 -1.32 -11.17 -16.83
C ARG A 211 -2.77 -11.45 -17.23
N GLN A 212 -3.74 -10.99 -16.43
CA GLN A 212 -5.16 -11.14 -16.77
C GLN A 212 -5.58 -10.26 -17.96
N ILE A 213 -5.10 -9.02 -18.05
CA ILE A 213 -5.34 -8.13 -19.21
C ILE A 213 -4.76 -8.74 -20.49
N ARG A 214 -3.60 -9.39 -20.40
CA ARG A 214 -2.95 -10.07 -21.53
C ARG A 214 -3.50 -11.46 -21.85
N ASN A 215 -4.50 -11.93 -21.09
CA ASN A 215 -5.07 -13.28 -21.20
C ASN A 215 -4.04 -14.43 -21.11
N ASN A 216 -2.94 -14.22 -20.38
CA ASN A 216 -1.89 -15.23 -20.18
C ASN A 216 -1.69 -15.59 -18.70
N TYR A 217 -2.66 -15.26 -17.85
CA TYR A 217 -2.72 -15.71 -16.46
C TYR A 217 -2.96 -17.22 -16.39
N THR A 218 -2.23 -17.90 -15.51
CA THR A 218 -2.20 -19.37 -15.44
C THR A 218 -2.89 -19.93 -14.19
N LYS A 219 -3.20 -21.24 -14.22
CA LYS A 219 -3.75 -21.95 -13.05
C LYS A 219 -2.81 -21.93 -11.84
N SER A 220 -1.49 -21.92 -12.08
CA SER A 220 -0.48 -21.84 -11.02
C SER A 220 -0.49 -20.47 -10.35
N GLU A 221 -0.48 -19.40 -11.17
CA GLU A 221 -0.51 -18.01 -10.73
C GLU A 221 -1.76 -17.69 -9.90
N ARG A 222 -2.89 -18.34 -10.21
CA ARG A 222 -4.14 -18.26 -9.42
C ARG A 222 -3.93 -18.60 -7.94
N LYS A 223 -2.97 -19.45 -7.61
CA LYS A 223 -2.62 -19.82 -6.23
C LYS A 223 -1.38 -19.07 -5.73
N GLN A 224 -0.36 -18.94 -6.57
CA GLN A 224 0.95 -18.37 -6.19
C GLN A 224 0.86 -16.90 -5.79
N TRP A 225 0.14 -16.07 -6.55
CA TRP A 225 0.05 -14.64 -6.24
C TRP A 225 -0.71 -14.34 -4.95
N PRO A 226 -1.91 -14.93 -4.70
CA PRO A 226 -2.54 -14.82 -3.38
C PRO A 226 -1.66 -15.35 -2.25
N ALA A 227 -1.01 -16.50 -2.43
CA ALA A 227 -0.14 -17.09 -1.41
C ALA A 227 1.03 -16.17 -1.05
N LEU A 228 1.68 -15.56 -2.04
CA LEU A 228 2.77 -14.60 -1.81
C LEU A 228 2.32 -13.45 -0.90
N VAL A 229 1.17 -12.84 -1.19
CA VAL A 229 0.67 -11.70 -0.39
C VAL A 229 0.34 -12.13 1.04
N LEU A 230 -0.29 -13.30 1.21
CA LEU A 230 -0.60 -13.83 2.53
C LEU A 230 0.67 -14.14 3.33
N ILE A 231 1.70 -14.72 2.69
CA ILE A 231 3.01 -14.98 3.30
C ILE A 231 3.67 -13.67 3.73
N MET A 232 3.69 -12.65 2.87
CA MET A 232 4.29 -11.34 3.21
C MET A 232 3.56 -10.65 4.36
N GLY A 233 2.23 -10.73 4.41
CA GLY A 233 1.44 -10.25 5.55
C GLY A 233 1.77 -10.99 6.84
N SER A 234 1.79 -12.33 6.80
CA SER A 234 2.16 -13.17 7.95
C SER A 234 3.59 -12.89 8.44
N ILE A 235 4.56 -12.77 7.54
CA ILE A 235 5.95 -12.44 7.88
C ILE A 235 6.00 -11.11 8.64
N SER A 236 5.34 -10.06 8.12
CA SER A 236 5.35 -8.73 8.77
C SER A 236 4.71 -8.76 10.16
N ILE A 237 3.59 -9.47 10.34
CA ILE A 237 2.92 -9.58 11.65
C ILE A 237 3.76 -10.39 12.63
N LEU A 238 4.22 -11.59 12.24
CA LEU A 238 5.02 -12.46 13.11
C LEU A 238 6.33 -11.79 13.50
N TRP A 239 6.99 -11.11 12.56
CA TRP A 239 8.19 -10.33 12.86
C TRP A 239 7.87 -9.17 13.81
N GLY A 240 6.76 -8.46 13.60
CA GLY A 240 6.30 -7.43 14.55
C GLY A 240 6.08 -7.97 15.96
N LEU A 241 5.48 -9.16 16.10
CA LEU A 241 5.32 -9.84 17.40
C LEU A 241 6.67 -10.21 18.04
N LEU A 242 7.65 -10.64 17.23
CA LEU A 242 9.01 -10.90 17.73
C LEU A 242 9.69 -9.61 18.22
N VAL A 243 9.51 -8.48 17.52
CA VAL A 243 10.04 -7.18 17.94
C VAL A 243 9.41 -6.71 19.24
N LEU A 244 8.12 -6.99 19.46
CA LEU A 244 7.43 -6.65 20.72
C LEU A 244 8.02 -7.36 21.94
N ALA A 245 8.69 -8.50 21.77
CA ALA A 245 9.35 -9.23 22.86
C ALA A 245 10.66 -8.55 23.34
N ASN A 246 11.08 -7.44 22.70
CA ASN A 246 12.23 -6.67 23.15
C ASN A 246 11.94 -5.99 24.50
N SER A 247 12.89 -6.10 25.44
CA SER A 247 12.75 -5.53 26.79
C SER A 247 12.76 -4.01 26.82
N ASN A 248 13.30 -3.35 25.79
CA ASN A 248 13.31 -1.89 25.66
C ASN A 248 12.02 -1.39 25.00
N PRO A 249 11.14 -0.65 25.70
CA PRO A 249 9.88 -0.15 25.14
C PRO A 249 10.06 0.72 23.89
N ALA A 250 11.14 1.49 23.78
CA ALA A 250 11.41 2.33 22.63
C ALA A 250 11.65 1.49 21.36
N LEU A 251 12.30 0.33 21.49
CA LEU A 251 12.53 -0.59 20.37
C LEU A 251 11.31 -1.47 20.11
N SER A 252 10.72 -2.02 21.18
CA SER A 252 9.58 -2.95 21.08
C SER A 252 8.36 -2.29 20.46
N SER A 253 8.13 -1.01 20.73
CA SER A 253 7.02 -0.22 20.17
C SER A 253 6.99 -0.23 18.62
N THR A 254 8.14 -0.44 17.96
CA THR A 254 8.25 -0.60 16.51
C THR A 254 7.47 -1.81 15.99
N GLY A 255 7.35 -2.86 16.81
CA GLY A 255 6.60 -4.07 16.47
C GLY A 255 5.13 -3.79 16.17
N TYR A 256 4.52 -2.79 16.81
CA TYR A 256 3.15 -2.36 16.49
C TYR A 256 3.04 -1.77 15.08
N ILE A 257 4.05 -1.01 14.63
CA ILE A 257 4.09 -0.49 13.25
C ILE A 257 4.20 -1.66 12.27
N MET A 258 5.07 -2.64 12.53
CA MET A 258 5.21 -3.83 11.67
C MET A 258 3.92 -4.65 11.58
N ILE A 259 3.18 -4.79 12.67
CA ILE A 259 1.85 -5.43 12.66
C ILE A 259 0.90 -4.63 11.75
N GLY A 260 0.85 -3.30 11.91
CA GLY A 260 0.07 -2.43 11.04
C GLY A 260 0.41 -2.56 9.56
N LEU A 261 1.70 -2.62 9.22
CA LEU A 261 2.16 -2.83 7.84
C LEU A 261 1.75 -4.21 7.31
N GLY A 262 1.78 -5.24 8.16
CA GLY A 262 1.26 -6.57 7.83
C GLY A 262 -0.25 -6.57 7.56
N LEU A 263 -1.03 -5.80 8.33
CA LEU A 263 -2.47 -5.60 8.08
C LEU A 263 -2.72 -4.91 6.73
N VAL A 264 -1.86 -3.98 6.30
CA VAL A 264 -1.91 -3.40 4.95
C VAL A 264 -1.68 -4.47 3.88
N CYS A 265 -0.72 -5.39 4.06
CA CYS A 265 -0.52 -6.53 3.14
C CYS A 265 -1.79 -7.40 3.04
N TYR A 266 -2.44 -7.73 4.16
CA TYR A 266 -3.72 -8.45 4.13
C TYR A 266 -4.83 -7.67 3.43
N SER A 267 -4.88 -6.35 3.62
CA SER A 267 -5.77 -5.45 2.87
C SER A 267 -5.51 -5.52 1.35
N ILE A 268 -4.26 -5.62 0.91
CA ILE A 268 -3.91 -5.81 -0.51
C ILE A 268 -4.32 -7.21 -1.00
N SER A 269 -4.17 -8.24 -0.15
CA SER A 269 -4.50 -9.63 -0.49
C SER A 269 -5.94 -9.78 -1.00
N SER A 270 -6.88 -9.01 -0.44
CA SER A 270 -8.29 -9.00 -0.85
C SER A 270 -8.45 -8.80 -2.37
N LYS A 271 -7.64 -7.94 -2.98
CA LYS A 271 -7.70 -7.62 -4.43
C LYS A 271 -7.11 -8.74 -5.25
N VAL A 272 -5.97 -9.27 -4.82
CA VAL A 272 -5.30 -10.37 -5.53
C VAL A 272 -6.14 -11.63 -5.48
N ILE A 273 -6.75 -11.93 -4.33
CA ILE A 273 -7.69 -13.04 -4.14
C ILE A 273 -8.93 -12.84 -5.00
N LEU A 274 -9.54 -11.65 -5.00
CA LEU A 274 -10.71 -11.36 -5.83
C LEU A 274 -10.42 -11.60 -7.31
N LEU A 275 -9.35 -11.00 -7.84
CA LEU A 275 -8.94 -11.15 -9.24
C LEU A 275 -8.63 -12.62 -9.58
N ALA A 276 -7.97 -13.36 -8.70
CA ALA A 276 -7.74 -14.79 -8.89
C ALA A 276 -9.03 -15.62 -8.81
N ALA A 277 -10.00 -15.22 -8.00
CA ALA A 277 -11.25 -15.93 -7.82
C ALA A 277 -12.18 -15.80 -9.04
N ILE A 278 -12.29 -14.60 -9.62
CA ILE A 278 -13.14 -14.33 -10.79
C ILE A 278 -12.58 -14.92 -12.09
N TRP A 279 -11.27 -15.16 -12.18
CA TRP A 279 -10.67 -15.69 -13.38
C TRP A 279 -11.25 -17.07 -13.73
N ARG A 280 -11.95 -17.16 -14.88
CA ARG A 280 -12.60 -18.36 -15.41
C ARG A 280 -13.61 -19.02 -14.47
N ASN A 281 -14.19 -18.28 -13.54
CA ASN A 281 -15.20 -18.79 -12.60
C ASN A 281 -16.29 -17.76 -12.31
N THR A 282 -17.48 -18.23 -12.00
CA THR A 282 -18.57 -17.43 -11.41
C THR A 282 -18.51 -17.59 -9.89
N PHE A 283 -18.09 -16.57 -9.15
CA PHE A 283 -17.79 -16.71 -7.73
C PHE A 283 -18.78 -15.93 -6.85
N LYS A 284 -19.68 -16.65 -6.16
CA LYS A 284 -20.71 -16.07 -5.27
C LYS A 284 -20.15 -15.42 -3.99
N LEU A 285 -18.92 -15.75 -3.59
CA LEU A 285 -18.28 -15.24 -2.36
C LEU A 285 -17.52 -13.92 -2.58
N ALA A 286 -17.56 -13.33 -3.79
CA ALA A 286 -16.98 -12.02 -4.08
C ALA A 286 -17.49 -10.93 -3.10
N ASN A 287 -18.76 -11.03 -2.71
CA ASN A 287 -19.46 -10.08 -1.84
C ASN A 287 -18.93 -10.00 -0.40
N ARG A 288 -18.09 -10.96 0.04
CA ARG A 288 -17.49 -10.94 1.40
C ARG A 288 -16.03 -10.50 1.41
N ILE A 289 -15.37 -10.48 0.26
CA ILE A 289 -13.96 -10.09 0.16
C ILE A 289 -13.71 -8.62 0.60
N PRO A 290 -14.61 -7.66 0.36
CA PRO A 290 -14.46 -6.31 0.89
C PRO A 290 -14.43 -6.21 2.43
N GLN A 291 -14.81 -7.26 3.15
CA GLN A 291 -14.75 -7.24 4.61
C GLN A 291 -13.29 -7.27 5.13
N ILE A 292 -12.34 -7.86 4.39
CA ILE A 292 -10.94 -7.96 4.84
C ILE A 292 -10.32 -6.56 5.06
N PRO A 293 -10.41 -5.60 4.11
CA PRO A 293 -9.89 -4.26 4.36
C PRO A 293 -10.59 -3.50 5.48
N VAL A 294 -11.88 -3.74 5.71
CA VAL A 294 -12.61 -3.15 6.85
C VAL A 294 -12.06 -3.68 8.16
N PHE A 295 -11.90 -4.99 8.32
CA PHE A 295 -11.35 -5.57 9.55
C PHE A 295 -9.91 -5.13 9.80
N THR A 296 -9.07 -5.09 8.76
CA THR A 296 -7.69 -4.61 8.91
C THR A 296 -7.61 -3.11 9.23
N ALA A 297 -8.52 -2.28 8.69
CA ALA A 297 -8.63 -0.87 9.04
C ALA A 297 -9.04 -0.70 10.51
N LEU A 298 -10.10 -1.40 10.94
CA LEU A 298 -10.56 -1.38 12.33
C LEU A 298 -9.49 -1.88 13.29
N ALA A 299 -8.76 -2.95 12.94
CA ALA A 299 -7.66 -3.45 13.76
C ALA A 299 -6.54 -2.41 13.91
N CYS A 300 -6.14 -1.72 12.83
CA CYS A 300 -5.19 -0.61 12.92
C CYS A 300 -5.71 0.53 13.82
N LEU A 301 -6.98 0.93 13.67
CA LEU A 301 -7.56 2.04 14.43
C LEU A 301 -7.78 1.70 15.91
N PHE A 302 -8.23 0.50 16.24
CA PHE A 302 -8.36 0.08 17.64
C PHE A 302 -7.00 -0.07 18.30
N LEU A 303 -6.02 -0.69 17.61
CA LEU A 303 -4.66 -0.78 18.13
C LEU A 303 -4.07 0.62 18.33
N SER A 304 -4.28 1.53 17.37
CA SER A 304 -3.92 2.94 17.49
C SER A 304 -4.55 3.59 18.73
N ALA A 305 -5.84 3.39 18.99
CA ALA A 305 -6.53 3.93 20.17
C ALA A 305 -5.92 3.45 21.49
N PHE A 306 -5.62 2.14 21.63
CA PHE A 306 -4.92 1.63 22.81
C PHE A 306 -3.53 2.25 22.97
N LEU A 307 -2.79 2.43 21.86
CA LEU A 307 -1.48 3.06 21.91
C LEU A 307 -1.53 4.57 22.17
N PHE A 308 -2.62 5.27 21.85
CA PHE A 308 -2.82 6.65 22.27
C PHE A 308 -2.92 6.76 23.79
N GLU A 309 -3.67 5.85 24.42
CA GLU A 309 -3.74 5.78 25.87
C GLU A 309 -2.37 5.48 26.47
N MET A 310 -1.66 4.49 25.93
CA MET A 310 -0.30 4.16 26.37
C MET A 310 0.70 5.29 26.13
N ALA A 311 0.51 6.12 25.11
CA ALA A 311 1.37 7.27 24.82
C ALA A 311 1.24 8.38 25.87
N SER A 312 0.14 8.42 26.63
CA SER A 312 0.01 9.33 27.79
C SER A 312 0.89 8.88 28.98
N LEU A 313 1.19 7.59 29.06
CA LEU A 313 2.00 6.99 30.12
C LEU A 313 3.48 6.90 29.72
N HIS A 314 3.75 6.52 28.46
CA HIS A 314 5.09 6.29 27.94
C HIS A 314 5.24 6.80 26.51
N ASN A 315 6.20 7.71 26.30
CA ASN A 315 6.42 8.37 25.01
C ASN A 315 6.82 7.40 23.87
N ALA A 316 7.33 6.21 24.20
CA ALA A 316 7.66 5.17 23.21
C ALA A 316 6.47 4.82 22.30
N TYR A 317 5.24 4.93 22.78
CA TYR A 317 4.03 4.60 22.02
C TYR A 317 3.48 5.76 21.18
N PHE A 318 4.08 6.95 21.30
CA PHE A 318 3.63 8.15 20.57
C PHE A 318 3.63 7.92 19.06
N VAL A 319 4.77 7.48 18.51
CA VAL A 319 4.95 7.23 17.07
C VAL A 319 4.03 6.13 16.54
N PRO A 320 4.04 4.89 17.10
CA PRO A 320 3.20 3.82 16.56
C PRO A 320 1.71 4.12 16.64
N ALA A 321 1.21 4.81 17.67
CA ALA A 321 -0.20 5.20 17.76
C ALA A 321 -0.62 6.03 16.53
N ARG A 322 0.15 7.05 16.19
CA ARG A 322 -0.12 7.99 15.09
C ARG A 322 0.06 7.35 13.72
N VAL A 323 1.13 6.57 13.56
CA VAL A 323 1.39 5.84 12.31
C VAL A 323 0.29 4.82 12.05
N LEU A 324 -0.18 4.07 13.06
CA LEU A 324 -1.29 3.12 12.90
C LEU A 324 -2.60 3.79 12.52
N ALA A 325 -2.89 5.00 13.02
CA ALA A 325 -4.06 5.75 12.57
C ALA A 325 -4.00 6.03 11.06
N GLY A 326 -2.83 6.47 10.56
CA GLY A 326 -2.59 6.66 9.12
C GLY A 326 -2.69 5.36 8.31
N LEU A 327 -2.11 4.26 8.80
CA LEU A 327 -2.22 2.95 8.17
C LEU A 327 -3.67 2.44 8.15
N GLY A 328 -4.47 2.75 9.17
CA GLY A 328 -5.92 2.50 9.19
C GLY A 328 -6.64 3.22 8.05
N GLY A 329 -6.29 4.49 7.79
CA GLY A 329 -6.77 5.25 6.63
C GLY A 329 -6.39 4.62 5.28
N ILE A 330 -5.18 4.06 5.17
CA ILE A 330 -4.76 3.30 3.97
C ILE A 330 -5.60 2.04 3.81
N CYS A 331 -5.78 1.23 4.86
CA CYS A 331 -6.63 0.03 4.82
C CYS A 331 -8.07 0.36 4.42
N PHE A 332 -8.62 1.46 4.94
CA PHE A 332 -9.95 1.93 4.56
C PHE A 332 -10.01 2.43 3.11
N THR A 333 -8.95 3.04 2.61
CA THR A 333 -8.83 3.35 1.17
C THR A 333 -8.80 2.06 0.33
N LEU A 334 -8.10 1.03 0.80
CA LEU A 334 -8.05 -0.26 0.13
C LEU A 334 -9.41 -0.98 0.12
N PHE A 335 -10.29 -0.74 1.10
CA PHE A 335 -11.69 -1.16 1.05
C PHE A 335 -12.40 -0.59 -0.19
N SER A 336 -12.32 0.73 -0.43
CA SER A 336 -12.99 1.33 -1.59
C SER A 336 -12.50 0.74 -2.90
N ILE A 337 -11.19 0.48 -3.03
CA ILE A 337 -10.62 -0.13 -4.24
C ILE A 337 -11.13 -1.56 -4.47
N VAL A 338 -11.23 -2.40 -3.44
CA VAL A 338 -11.73 -3.77 -3.65
C VAL A 338 -13.22 -3.77 -3.98
N SER A 339 -14.02 -2.86 -3.40
CA SER A 339 -15.43 -2.67 -3.76
C SER A 339 -15.60 -2.18 -5.21
N ILE A 340 -14.70 -1.34 -5.71
CA ILE A 340 -14.65 -0.95 -7.13
C ILE A 340 -14.37 -2.17 -8.01
N LEU A 341 -13.37 -2.98 -7.66
CA LEU A 341 -12.99 -4.16 -8.43
C LEU A 341 -14.15 -5.17 -8.49
N GLU A 342 -14.81 -5.41 -7.36
CA GLU A 342 -15.99 -6.27 -7.29
C GLU A 342 -17.10 -5.75 -8.20
N SER A 343 -17.45 -4.46 -8.07
CA SER A 343 -18.48 -3.82 -8.91
C SER A 343 -18.12 -3.80 -10.40
N GLY A 344 -16.83 -3.76 -10.74
CA GLY A 344 -16.33 -3.74 -12.11
C GLY A 344 -16.15 -5.13 -12.73
N THR A 345 -16.25 -6.19 -11.92
CA THR A 345 -16.06 -7.59 -12.35
C THR A 345 -17.29 -8.45 -12.09
N SER A 346 -18.34 -7.90 -11.47
CA SER A 346 -19.63 -8.55 -11.34
C SER A 346 -20.23 -8.80 -12.72
N LYS A 347 -20.67 -10.04 -12.94
CA LYS A 347 -21.36 -10.48 -14.15
C LYS A 347 -22.84 -10.21 -14.08
#